data_AF-C5L4Q0-F1
#
_entry.id   AF-C5L4Q0-F1
#
_cell.length_a   1.000
_cell.length_b   1.000
_cell.length_c   1.000
_cell.angle_alpha   90.00
_cell.angle_beta   90.00
_cell.angle_gamma   90.00
#
_symmetry.space_group_name_H-M   'P 1'
#
loop_
_entity.id
_entity.type
_entity.pdbx_description
1 polymer ?
#
loop_
_entity_poly.entity_id
_entity_poly.type
_entity_poly.pdbx_seq_one_letter_code
_entity_poly.pdbx_strand_id
1 'polypeptide(L)'
;VITTRGHYSLEEEKLKAEEERARAVAEKHKEGVRKEVVVLRQELEEIKSDFYKKVEEANLQPLSVKEATTLFTVDDEYVHSLRRDIDATVEGVRVEMAYDIEKSLLGVSKLKEHFLKGLECDQSIQVSSFGSHLARVGTFRLQILPKQFHHELARLRGMLESSEETEEKYTDDEEQEQQQQKGLLTAVLKREMRRAKREERRRRLQEVRDARPDDNIDDEKDVEAIEEAKASIGNHILKLSPQYKLPERMNTDSKMRQMLFLEEAVHSIKTNFNAQVATADEERT
;
A
#
# COMPACT_ATOMS: atom_id res chain seq x y z
N VAL A 1 -32.26 -45.56 -18.16
CA VAL A 1 -30.93 -45.53 -18.78
C VAL A 1 -30.10 -44.52 -18.02
N ILE A 2 -28.93 -44.95 -17.57
CA ILE A 2 -28.10 -44.35 -16.52
C ILE A 2 -27.45 -43.08 -17.08
N THR A 3 -27.75 -41.90 -16.51
CA THR A 3 -26.94 -40.70 -16.72
C THR A 3 -25.69 -40.83 -15.86
N THR A 4 -24.61 -41.35 -16.46
CA THR A 4 -23.27 -41.30 -15.89
C THR A 4 -22.86 -39.83 -15.76
N ARG A 5 -22.29 -39.47 -14.60
CA ARG A 5 -22.03 -38.10 -14.08
C ARG A 5 -21.07 -37.22 -14.91
N GLY A 6 -20.78 -37.59 -16.15
CA GLY A 6 -19.84 -36.93 -17.06
C GLY A 6 -20.23 -36.97 -18.54
N HIS A 7 -21.46 -37.39 -18.87
CA HIS A 7 -21.98 -37.33 -20.24
C HIS A 7 -23.17 -36.37 -20.27
N TYR A 8 -23.11 -35.39 -21.16
CA TYR A 8 -24.22 -34.48 -21.44
C TYR A 8 -25.48 -35.27 -21.81
N SER A 9 -26.65 -34.75 -21.48
CA SER A 9 -27.89 -35.33 -22.02
C SER A 9 -27.88 -35.19 -23.55
N LEU A 10 -28.55 -36.09 -24.26
CA LEU A 10 -28.65 -36.04 -25.74
C LEU A 10 -29.18 -34.69 -26.25
N GLU A 11 -30.02 -34.02 -25.46
CA GLU A 11 -30.55 -32.69 -25.76
C GLU A 11 -29.51 -31.59 -25.52
N GLU A 12 -28.75 -31.68 -24.42
CA GLU A 12 -27.64 -30.76 -24.12
C GLU A 12 -26.51 -30.89 -25.15
N GLU A 13 -26.19 -32.10 -25.59
CA GLU A 13 -25.19 -32.34 -26.63
C GLU A 13 -25.62 -31.74 -27.96
N LYS A 14 -26.91 -31.86 -28.30
CA LYS A 14 -27.47 -31.26 -29.51
C LYS A 14 -27.46 -29.73 -29.46
N LEU A 15 -27.83 -29.14 -28.32
CA LEU A 15 -27.87 -27.69 -28.12
C LEU A 15 -26.46 -27.10 -28.14
N LYS A 16 -25.50 -27.76 -27.48
CA LYS A 16 -24.09 -27.38 -27.52
C LYS A 16 -23.49 -27.48 -28.93
N ALA A 17 -23.82 -28.56 -29.67
CA ALA A 17 -23.38 -28.71 -31.05
C ALA A 17 -23.97 -27.63 -31.99
N GLU A 18 -25.21 -27.20 -31.74
CA GLU A 18 -25.84 -26.09 -32.48
C GLU A 18 -25.15 -24.75 -32.16
N GLU A 19 -24.87 -24.47 -30.89
CA GLU A 19 -24.11 -23.28 -30.48
C GLU A 19 -22.69 -23.26 -31.06
N GLU A 20 -21.98 -24.39 -31.04
CA GLU A 20 -20.64 -24.51 -31.61
C GLU A 20 -20.66 -24.28 -33.13
N ARG A 21 -21.68 -24.78 -33.84
CA ARG A 21 -21.88 -24.48 -35.26
C ARG A 21 -22.16 -23.01 -35.50
N ALA A 22 -23.03 -22.39 -34.71
CA ALA A 22 -23.33 -20.96 -34.82
C ALA A 22 -22.07 -20.11 -34.57
N ARG A 23 -21.28 -20.45 -33.54
CA ARG A 23 -19.99 -19.79 -33.26
C ARG A 23 -18.99 -20.00 -34.39
N ALA A 24 -18.90 -21.20 -34.95
CA ALA A 24 -17.99 -21.49 -36.07
C ALA A 24 -18.35 -20.69 -37.33
N VAL A 25 -19.65 -20.57 -37.64
CA VAL A 25 -20.14 -19.74 -38.76
C VAL A 25 -19.82 -18.28 -38.52
N ALA A 26 -20.05 -17.77 -37.31
CA ALA A 26 -19.72 -16.40 -36.94
C ALA A 26 -18.21 -16.12 -37.00
N GLU A 27 -17.37 -17.04 -36.48
CA GLU A 27 -15.91 -16.90 -36.57
C GLU A 27 -15.42 -16.95 -38.01
N LYS A 28 -15.99 -17.79 -38.88
CA LYS A 28 -15.65 -17.81 -40.31
C LYS A 28 -16.00 -16.49 -41.00
N HIS A 29 -17.14 -15.88 -40.66
CA HIS A 29 -17.51 -14.56 -41.18
C HIS A 29 -16.58 -13.47 -40.67
N LYS A 30 -16.27 -13.46 -39.36
CA LYS A 30 -15.29 -12.53 -38.78
C LYS A 30 -13.90 -12.71 -39.39
N GLU A 31 -13.47 -13.94 -39.68
CA GLU A 31 -12.20 -14.21 -40.33
C GLU A 31 -12.17 -13.65 -41.76
N GLY A 32 -13.29 -13.76 -42.49
CA GLY A 32 -13.48 -13.11 -43.79
C GLY A 32 -13.31 -11.59 -43.71
N VAL A 33 -14.05 -10.95 -42.80
CA VAL A 33 -13.95 -9.49 -42.57
C VAL A 33 -12.53 -9.09 -42.13
N ARG A 34 -11.88 -9.87 -41.28
CA ARG A 34 -10.49 -9.61 -40.85
C ARG A 34 -9.52 -9.64 -42.03
N LYS A 35 -9.67 -10.60 -42.96
CA LYS A 35 -8.82 -10.69 -44.17
C LYS A 35 -9.03 -9.46 -45.06
N GLU A 36 -10.27 -9.06 -45.28
CA GLU A 36 -10.60 -7.86 -46.06
C GLU A 36 -10.02 -6.59 -45.41
N VAL A 37 -10.14 -6.45 -44.09
CA VAL A 37 -9.55 -5.34 -43.34
C VAL A 37 -8.02 -5.33 -43.44
N VAL A 38 -7.36 -6.49 -43.49
CA VAL A 38 -5.90 -6.56 -43.68
C VAL A 38 -5.53 -6.04 -45.06
N VAL A 39 -6.24 -6.45 -46.11
CA VAL A 39 -6.02 -5.94 -47.47
C VAL A 39 -6.23 -4.44 -47.53
N LEU A 40 -7.35 -3.93 -47.01
CA LEU A 40 -7.63 -2.49 -46.95
C LEU A 40 -6.58 -1.70 -46.17
N ARG A 41 -6.01 -2.28 -45.10
CA ARG A 41 -4.93 -1.65 -44.34
C ARG A 41 -3.65 -1.55 -45.14
N GLN A 42 -3.30 -2.59 -45.90
CA GLN A 42 -2.14 -2.59 -46.79
C GLN A 42 -2.31 -1.54 -47.89
N GLU A 43 -3.46 -1.51 -48.56
CA GLU A 43 -3.77 -0.50 -49.58
C GLU A 43 -3.70 0.92 -49.01
N LEU A 44 -4.21 1.14 -47.80
CA LEU A 44 -4.15 2.44 -47.12
C LEU A 44 -2.70 2.83 -46.78
N GLU A 45 -1.88 1.87 -46.35
CA GLU A 45 -0.47 2.09 -46.04
C GLU A 45 0.34 2.43 -47.29
N GLU A 46 0.07 1.76 -48.42
CA GLU A 46 0.62 2.11 -49.73
C GLU A 46 0.25 3.55 -50.13
N ILE A 47 -1.04 3.90 -50.07
CA ILE A 47 -1.54 5.25 -50.37
C ILE A 47 -0.90 6.30 -49.47
N LYS A 48 -0.77 6.02 -48.16
CA LYS A 48 -0.08 6.91 -47.22
C LYS A 48 1.38 7.08 -47.59
N SER A 49 2.08 5.99 -47.91
CA SER A 49 3.50 6.05 -48.28
C SER A 49 3.71 6.91 -49.53
N ASP A 50 2.83 6.77 -50.52
CA ASP A 50 2.89 7.57 -51.75
C ASP A 50 2.49 9.03 -51.52
N PHE A 51 1.54 9.28 -50.61
CA PHE A 51 1.19 10.62 -50.18
C PHE A 51 2.37 11.32 -49.49
N TYR A 52 3.01 10.66 -48.53
CA TYR A 52 4.16 11.24 -47.80
C TYR A 52 5.36 11.50 -48.72
N LYS A 53 5.67 10.60 -49.67
CA LYS A 53 6.71 10.84 -50.70
C LYS A 53 6.42 12.10 -51.52
N LYS A 54 5.18 12.27 -51.99
CA LYS A 54 4.77 13.45 -52.77
C LYS A 54 4.81 14.75 -51.94
N VAL A 55 4.49 14.67 -50.66
CA VAL A 55 4.56 15.80 -49.72
C VAL A 55 6.03 16.20 -49.46
N GLU A 56 6.93 15.22 -49.30
CA GLU A 56 8.37 15.43 -49.17
C GLU A 56 8.99 16.06 -50.45
N GLU A 57 8.65 15.52 -51.63
CA GLU A 57 9.10 16.07 -52.93
C GLU A 57 8.65 17.53 -53.14
N ALA A 58 7.48 17.89 -52.62
CA ALA A 58 6.91 19.22 -52.76
C ALA A 58 7.29 20.20 -51.62
N ASN A 59 8.08 19.78 -50.62
CA ASN A 59 8.36 20.56 -49.39
C ASN A 59 7.10 21.08 -48.68
N LEU A 60 6.01 20.31 -48.71
CA LEU A 60 4.76 20.65 -48.04
C LEU A 60 4.74 20.06 -46.62
N GLN A 61 4.02 20.69 -45.70
CA GLN A 61 3.72 20.07 -44.40
C GLN A 61 2.42 19.25 -44.51
N PRO A 62 2.37 18.02 -43.97
CA PRO A 62 1.15 17.24 -43.93
C PRO A 62 0.13 17.93 -43.04
N LEU A 63 -1.09 18.08 -43.56
CA LEU A 63 -2.19 18.77 -42.91
C LEU A 63 -2.60 18.04 -41.62
N SER A 64 -2.84 18.78 -40.53
CA SER A 64 -3.31 18.18 -39.28
C SER A 64 -4.67 17.50 -39.49
N VAL A 65 -4.97 16.41 -38.78
CA VAL A 65 -6.25 15.69 -38.91
C VAL A 65 -7.45 16.63 -38.75
N LYS A 66 -7.36 17.63 -37.86
CA LYS A 66 -8.41 18.63 -37.66
C LYS A 66 -8.58 19.56 -38.87
N GLU A 67 -7.47 20.02 -39.43
CA GLU A 67 -7.42 20.89 -40.61
C GLU A 67 -7.87 20.16 -41.88
N ALA A 68 -7.49 18.89 -42.02
CA ALA A 68 -7.96 18.01 -43.08
C ALA A 68 -9.46 17.79 -42.98
N THR A 69 -9.99 17.55 -41.78
CA THR A 69 -11.43 17.36 -41.61
C THR A 69 -12.18 18.62 -42.07
N THR A 70 -11.73 19.82 -41.70
CA THR A 70 -12.40 21.08 -42.10
C THR A 70 -12.23 21.44 -43.58
N LEU A 71 -11.13 21.04 -44.22
CA LEU A 71 -10.87 21.35 -45.63
C LEU A 71 -11.52 20.35 -46.60
N PHE A 72 -11.73 19.11 -46.15
CA PHE A 72 -12.35 18.04 -46.94
C PHE A 72 -13.83 17.82 -46.60
N THR A 73 -14.40 18.53 -45.63
CA THR A 73 -15.86 18.54 -45.44
C THR A 73 -16.51 19.34 -46.57
N VAL A 74 -17.17 18.60 -47.47
CA VAL A 74 -17.93 19.18 -48.58
C VAL A 74 -19.20 19.88 -48.08
N ASP A 75 -19.81 19.33 -47.03
CA ASP A 75 -21.03 19.85 -46.42
C ASP A 75 -20.98 19.65 -44.89
N ASP A 76 -20.81 20.75 -44.17
CA ASP A 76 -20.79 20.76 -42.70
C ASP A 76 -22.17 20.45 -42.09
N GLU A 77 -23.27 20.87 -42.74
CA GLU A 77 -24.62 20.60 -42.26
C GLU A 77 -24.93 19.11 -42.30
N TYR A 78 -24.51 18.43 -43.37
CA TYR A 78 -24.64 16.99 -43.49
C TYR A 78 -23.85 16.25 -42.41
N VAL A 79 -22.60 16.66 -42.14
CA VAL A 79 -21.78 16.05 -41.07
C VAL A 79 -22.40 16.26 -39.69
N HIS A 80 -22.98 17.43 -39.43
CA HIS A 80 -23.72 17.68 -38.20
C HIS A 80 -24.98 16.81 -38.09
N SER A 81 -25.71 16.60 -39.19
CA SER A 81 -26.87 15.70 -39.21
C SER A 81 -26.48 14.25 -38.90
N LEU A 82 -25.41 13.74 -39.53
CA LEU A 82 -24.89 12.41 -39.28
C LEU A 82 -24.43 12.22 -37.83
N ARG A 83 -23.78 13.24 -37.24
CA ARG A 83 -23.38 13.19 -35.83
C ARG A 83 -24.59 13.12 -34.91
N ARG A 84 -25.64 13.91 -35.19
CA ARG A 84 -26.89 13.84 -34.42
C ARG A 84 -27.53 12.47 -34.52
N ASP A 85 -27.56 11.87 -35.71
CA ASP A 85 -28.10 10.52 -35.91
C ASP A 85 -27.27 9.49 -35.16
N ILE A 86 -25.94 9.56 -35.24
CA ILE A 86 -25.02 8.71 -34.47
C ILE A 86 -25.30 8.86 -32.97
N ASP A 87 -25.32 10.08 -32.46
CA ASP A 87 -25.57 10.35 -31.04
C ASP A 87 -26.95 9.83 -30.61
N ALA A 88 -27.99 9.99 -31.45
CA ALA A 88 -29.32 9.44 -31.20
C ALA A 88 -29.32 7.91 -31.19
N THR A 89 -28.59 7.25 -32.11
CA THR A 89 -28.46 5.78 -32.09
C THR A 89 -27.70 5.28 -30.86
N VAL A 90 -26.63 5.97 -30.47
CA VAL A 90 -25.86 5.65 -29.27
C VAL A 90 -26.72 5.81 -28.03
N GLU A 91 -27.53 6.87 -27.96
CA GLU A 91 -28.44 7.09 -26.84
C GLU A 91 -29.55 6.03 -26.80
N GLY A 92 -30.09 5.63 -27.97
CA GLY A 92 -31.00 4.49 -28.08
C GLY A 92 -30.40 3.21 -27.50
N VAL A 93 -29.17 2.87 -27.89
CA VAL A 93 -28.45 1.69 -27.36
C VAL A 93 -28.20 1.81 -25.86
N ARG A 94 -27.86 3.00 -25.35
CA ARG A 94 -27.69 3.22 -23.91
C ARG A 94 -28.98 2.98 -23.13
N VAL A 95 -30.12 3.41 -23.65
CA VAL A 95 -31.44 3.18 -23.03
C VAL A 95 -31.77 1.69 -23.06
N GLU A 96 -31.54 1.01 -24.19
CA GLU A 96 -31.76 -0.44 -24.30
C GLU A 96 -30.86 -1.24 -23.34
N MET A 97 -29.59 -0.85 -23.23
CA MET A 97 -28.61 -1.50 -22.35
C MET A 97 -28.62 -0.96 -20.91
N ALA A 98 -29.50 -0.04 -20.56
CA ALA A 98 -29.48 0.66 -19.27
C ALA A 98 -29.49 -0.32 -18.09
N TYR A 99 -30.34 -1.35 -18.17
CA TYR A 99 -30.42 -2.39 -17.15
C TYR A 99 -29.13 -3.20 -17.03
N ASP A 100 -28.53 -3.62 -18.15
CA ASP A 100 -27.30 -4.42 -18.13
C ASP A 100 -26.11 -3.63 -17.60
N ILE A 101 -26.06 -2.33 -17.93
CA ILE A 101 -25.09 -1.39 -17.39
C ILE A 101 -25.28 -1.28 -15.87
N GLU A 102 -26.48 -0.95 -15.38
CA GLU A 102 -26.75 -0.82 -13.95
C GLU A 102 -26.48 -2.12 -13.19
N LYS A 103 -26.91 -3.27 -13.73
CA LYS A 103 -26.64 -4.58 -13.17
C LYS A 103 -25.15 -4.86 -13.05
N SER A 104 -24.38 -4.56 -14.10
CA SER A 104 -22.93 -4.75 -14.11
C SER A 104 -22.25 -3.80 -13.14
N LEU A 105 -22.63 -2.52 -13.12
CA LEU A 105 -22.11 -1.52 -12.19
C LEU A 105 -22.41 -1.88 -10.74
N LEU A 106 -23.65 -2.26 -10.43
CA LEU A 106 -24.04 -2.72 -9.10
C LEU A 106 -23.30 -4.01 -8.71
N GLY A 107 -23.10 -4.93 -9.66
CA GLY A 107 -22.31 -6.14 -9.46
C GLY A 107 -20.86 -5.81 -9.07
N VAL A 108 -20.22 -4.91 -9.82
CA VAL A 108 -18.87 -4.42 -9.50
C VAL A 108 -18.85 -3.74 -8.13
N SER A 109 -19.83 -2.88 -7.84
CA SER A 109 -19.92 -2.20 -6.53
C SER A 109 -20.07 -3.19 -5.38
N LYS A 110 -20.91 -4.22 -5.52
CA LYS A 110 -21.07 -5.29 -4.51
C LYS A 110 -19.79 -6.08 -4.31
N LEU A 111 -19.09 -6.42 -5.40
CA LEU A 111 -17.81 -7.13 -5.31
C LEU A 111 -16.75 -6.27 -4.63
N LYS A 112 -16.64 -4.99 -4.99
CA LYS A 112 -15.75 -4.04 -4.33
C LYS A 112 -16.09 -3.90 -2.86
N GLU A 113 -17.37 -3.79 -2.51
CA GLU A 113 -17.79 -3.65 -1.12
C GLU A 113 -17.49 -4.90 -0.30
N HIS A 114 -17.70 -6.10 -0.86
CA HIS A 114 -17.43 -7.35 -0.15
C HIS A 114 -15.93 -7.65 0.00
N PHE A 115 -15.13 -7.41 -1.05
CA PHE A 115 -13.72 -7.81 -1.08
C PHE A 115 -12.74 -6.71 -0.71
N LEU A 116 -13.06 -5.43 -0.95
CA LEU A 116 -12.10 -4.32 -0.79
C LEU A 116 -12.38 -3.43 0.43
N LYS A 117 -13.64 -3.33 0.88
CA LYS A 117 -14.01 -2.44 2.01
C LYS A 117 -13.26 -2.72 3.30
N GLY A 118 -12.88 -3.98 3.54
CA GLY A 118 -12.15 -4.40 4.73
C GLY A 118 -10.63 -4.33 4.58
N LEU A 119 -10.11 -3.91 3.42
CA LEU A 119 -8.67 -3.87 3.14
C LEU A 119 -8.14 -2.44 3.23
N GLU A 120 -7.02 -2.27 3.92
CA GLU A 120 -6.28 -1.01 4.00
C GLU A 120 -5.38 -0.83 2.78
N CYS A 121 -4.75 -1.93 2.34
CA CYS A 121 -3.95 -1.96 1.12
C CYS A 121 -4.56 -2.97 0.13
N ASP A 122 -5.25 -2.46 -0.88
CA ASP A 122 -5.91 -3.25 -1.94
C ASP A 122 -4.91 -3.73 -3.01
N GLN A 123 -3.98 -2.86 -3.40
CA GLN A 123 -3.06 -3.13 -4.50
C GLN A 123 -1.87 -3.99 -4.06
N SER A 124 -1.82 -5.21 -4.59
CA SER A 124 -0.61 -6.04 -4.55
C SER A 124 0.36 -5.56 -5.62
N ILE A 125 1.29 -4.69 -5.25
CA ILE A 125 2.38 -4.23 -6.11
C ILE A 125 3.48 -5.29 -6.05
N GLN A 126 4.01 -5.68 -7.20
CA GLN A 126 5.13 -6.62 -7.29
C GLN A 126 6.28 -5.97 -8.05
N VAL A 127 7.39 -5.79 -7.35
CA VAL A 127 8.63 -5.26 -7.92
C VAL A 127 9.60 -6.41 -8.16
N SER A 128 10.15 -6.46 -9.36
CA SER A 128 11.14 -7.47 -9.76
C SER A 128 12.53 -6.85 -9.87
N SER A 129 13.55 -7.55 -9.38
CA SER A 129 14.95 -7.14 -9.59
C SER A 129 15.33 -7.14 -11.08
N PHE A 130 16.26 -6.27 -11.46
CA PHE A 130 16.91 -6.31 -12.78
C PHE A 130 17.90 -7.49 -12.85
N GLY A 131 17.85 -8.27 -13.94
CA GLY A 131 18.81 -9.34 -14.22
C GLY A 131 18.58 -10.68 -13.52
N SER A 132 17.67 -10.75 -12.54
CA SER A 132 17.25 -12.02 -11.92
C SER A 132 15.73 -12.14 -11.88
N HIS A 133 15.19 -13.17 -12.52
CA HIS A 133 13.74 -13.45 -12.49
C HIS A 133 13.27 -14.05 -11.15
N LEU A 134 14.21 -14.47 -10.29
CA LEU A 134 13.92 -15.17 -9.04
C LEU A 134 13.73 -14.22 -7.85
N ALA A 135 14.30 -13.02 -7.89
CA ALA A 135 14.12 -12.03 -6.82
C ALA A 135 12.98 -11.08 -7.15
N ARG A 136 11.81 -11.36 -6.56
CA ARG A 136 10.61 -10.52 -6.63
C ARG A 136 10.13 -10.23 -5.22
N VAL A 137 9.75 -8.98 -4.98
CA VAL A 137 9.20 -8.51 -3.71
C VAL A 137 7.78 -8.03 -3.97
N GLY A 138 6.84 -8.42 -3.12
CA GLY A 138 5.43 -8.03 -3.25
C GLY A 138 4.90 -7.41 -1.97
N THR A 139 3.98 -6.47 -2.10
CA THR A 139 3.27 -5.90 -0.95
C THR A 139 2.33 -6.92 -0.30
N PHE A 140 2.10 -6.76 1.00
CA PHE A 140 1.17 -7.55 1.79
C PHE A 140 -0.26 -7.01 1.66
N ARG A 141 -1.24 -7.91 1.55
CA ARG A 141 -2.66 -7.53 1.73
C ARG A 141 -2.94 -7.34 3.21
N LEU A 142 -3.38 -6.14 3.58
CA LEU A 142 -3.65 -5.75 4.96
C LEU A 142 -5.13 -5.48 5.15
N GLN A 143 -5.71 -6.08 6.20
CA GLN A 143 -7.05 -5.74 6.66
C GLN A 143 -6.99 -4.49 7.53
N ILE A 144 -8.02 -3.66 7.44
CA ILE A 144 -8.18 -2.49 8.31
C ILE A 144 -8.31 -2.99 9.75
N LEU A 145 -7.49 -2.44 10.64
CA LEU A 145 -7.59 -2.68 12.07
C LEU A 145 -8.98 -2.24 12.59
N PRO A 146 -9.70 -3.08 13.34
CA PRO A 146 -11.03 -2.72 13.81
C PRO A 146 -10.99 -1.52 14.76
N LYS A 147 -12.03 -0.68 14.74
CA LYS A 147 -12.10 0.53 15.58
C LYS A 147 -11.99 0.24 17.08
N GLN A 148 -12.47 -0.93 17.52
CA GLN A 148 -12.36 -1.39 18.90
C GLN A 148 -10.89 -1.55 19.32
N PHE A 149 -10.06 -2.10 18.43
CA PHE A 149 -8.64 -2.29 18.67
C PHE A 149 -7.92 -0.95 18.87
N HIS A 150 -8.22 0.05 18.04
CA HIS A 150 -7.68 1.41 18.24
C HIS A 150 -8.09 2.03 19.57
N HIS A 151 -9.33 1.81 20.02
CA HIS A 151 -9.79 2.31 21.31
C HIS A 151 -9.08 1.63 22.49
N GLU A 152 -8.90 0.31 22.43
CA GLU A 152 -8.18 -0.45 23.46
C GLU A 152 -6.70 -0.08 23.53
N LEU A 153 -6.03 0.07 22.39
CA LEU A 153 -4.66 0.56 22.34
C LEU A 153 -4.51 1.96 22.91
N ALA A 154 -5.40 2.89 22.52
CA ALA A 154 -5.37 4.25 23.04
C ALA A 154 -5.55 4.27 24.56
N ARG A 155 -6.45 3.42 25.09
CA ARG A 155 -6.63 3.24 26.53
C ARG A 155 -5.35 2.70 27.20
N LEU A 156 -4.70 1.70 26.61
CA LEU A 156 -3.48 1.11 27.16
C LEU A 156 -2.30 2.09 27.14
N ARG A 157 -2.15 2.87 26.07
CA ARG A 157 -1.13 3.92 25.97
C ARG A 157 -1.35 5.01 27.01
N GLY A 158 -2.58 5.49 27.17
CA GLY A 158 -2.89 6.47 28.22
C GLY A 158 -2.64 5.94 29.63
N MET A 159 -2.87 4.64 29.88
CA MET A 159 -2.49 4.01 31.16
C MET A 159 -0.97 3.95 31.35
N LEU A 160 -0.20 3.67 30.29
CA LEU A 160 1.27 3.62 30.34
C LEU A 160 1.85 5.03 30.61
N GLU A 161 1.40 6.02 29.85
CA GLU A 161 1.80 7.43 29.98
C GLU A 161 1.52 7.94 31.40
N SER A 162 0.33 7.64 31.96
CA SER A 162 0.01 8.01 33.34
C SER A 162 0.89 7.33 34.40
N SER A 163 1.44 6.16 34.09
CA SER A 163 2.34 5.41 34.98
C SER A 163 3.77 5.96 34.92
N GLU A 164 4.22 6.36 33.73
CA GLU A 164 5.51 7.03 33.51
C GLU A 164 5.51 8.43 34.16
N GLU A 165 4.42 9.19 34.04
CA GLU A 165 4.26 10.49 34.71
C GLU A 165 4.28 10.38 36.25
N THR A 166 3.80 9.27 36.82
CA THR A 166 3.93 9.04 38.26
C THR A 166 5.35 8.73 38.69
N GLU A 167 6.15 8.06 37.87
CA GLU A 167 7.57 7.81 38.19
C GLU A 167 8.41 9.09 38.11
N GLU A 168 8.13 9.97 37.13
CA GLU A 168 8.82 11.27 37.03
C GLU A 168 8.43 12.24 38.17
N LYS A 169 7.19 12.20 38.68
CA LYS A 169 6.76 13.04 39.81
C LYS A 169 7.47 12.73 41.13
N TYR A 170 7.86 11.48 41.38
CA TYR A 170 8.65 11.15 42.59
C TYR A 170 10.10 11.69 42.54
N THR A 171 10.58 12.13 41.37
CA THR A 171 11.90 12.76 41.21
C THR A 171 11.88 14.29 41.23
N ASP A 172 10.73 14.91 41.01
CA ASP A 172 10.61 16.38 40.80
C ASP A 172 9.98 17.12 42.00
N ASP A 173 9.39 16.41 42.97
CA ASP A 173 8.74 16.99 44.17
C ASP A 173 9.73 17.67 45.15
N GLU A 174 11.05 17.49 45.00
CA GLU A 174 12.05 18.25 45.77
C GLU A 174 12.37 19.65 45.19
N GLU A 175 11.98 19.97 43.94
CA GLU A 175 12.41 21.22 43.29
C GLU A 175 11.31 22.28 43.06
N GLN A 176 10.04 22.03 43.45
CA GLN A 176 8.91 22.92 43.10
C GLN A 176 8.35 23.83 44.21
N GLU A 177 9.06 24.07 45.31
CA GLU A 177 8.74 25.18 46.22
C GLU A 177 9.64 26.40 45.99
N GLN A 178 9.47 27.09 44.85
CA GLN A 178 9.81 28.52 44.71
C GLN A 178 9.51 29.01 43.29
N GLN A 179 8.33 29.56 43.06
CA GLN A 179 8.15 30.59 42.01
C GLN A 179 6.80 31.32 42.10
N GLN A 180 6.78 32.41 42.87
CA GLN A 180 5.91 33.56 42.57
C GLN A 180 6.67 34.85 42.89
N GLN A 181 7.12 35.58 41.86
CA GLN A 181 6.86 37.02 41.64
C GLN A 181 7.82 37.70 40.62
N LYS A 182 7.17 38.30 39.61
CA LYS A 182 7.45 39.57 38.91
C LYS A 182 8.63 39.74 37.93
N GLY A 183 8.26 40.40 36.83
CA GLY A 183 9.01 40.63 35.60
C GLY A 183 9.99 41.80 35.64
N LEU A 184 10.96 41.71 34.74
CA LEU A 184 11.96 42.68 34.27
C LEU A 184 13.28 42.86 35.06
N LEU A 185 13.32 42.81 36.39
CA LEU A 185 14.58 42.51 37.13
C LEU A 185 15.01 41.05 36.93
N THR A 186 14.05 40.21 36.53
CA THR A 186 14.19 38.78 36.29
C THR A 186 15.02 38.43 35.08
N ALA A 187 15.27 39.30 34.09
CA ALA A 187 16.07 38.91 32.93
C ALA A 187 17.58 38.86 33.24
N VAL A 188 18.07 39.87 33.95
CA VAL A 188 19.47 39.93 34.41
C VAL A 188 19.70 38.91 35.53
N LEU A 189 18.81 38.86 36.52
CA LEU A 189 18.87 37.84 37.58
C LEU A 189 18.71 36.42 37.03
N LYS A 190 17.81 36.14 36.07
CA LYS A 190 17.75 34.80 35.42
C LYS A 190 18.99 34.53 34.57
N ARG A 191 19.62 35.54 33.97
CA ARG A 191 20.89 35.37 33.21
C ARG A 191 22.04 35.01 34.14
N GLU A 192 22.12 35.65 35.30
CA GLU A 192 23.10 35.34 36.34
C GLU A 192 22.83 33.98 36.98
N MET A 193 21.58 33.65 37.32
CA MET A 193 21.20 32.32 37.81
C MET A 193 21.48 31.22 36.76
N ARG A 194 21.25 31.47 35.47
CA ARG A 194 21.65 30.55 34.39
C ARG A 194 23.16 30.44 34.26
N ARG A 195 23.92 31.50 34.53
CA ARG A 195 25.38 31.49 34.50
C ARG A 195 25.93 30.69 35.69
N ALA A 196 25.39 30.92 36.90
CA ALA A 196 25.68 30.16 38.10
C ALA A 196 25.35 28.68 37.93
N LYS A 197 24.15 28.34 37.42
CA LYS A 197 23.79 26.94 37.12
C LYS A 197 24.70 26.31 36.06
N ARG A 198 25.18 27.07 35.06
CA ARG A 198 26.16 26.57 34.08
C ARG A 198 27.54 26.36 34.68
N GLU A 199 27.96 27.23 35.60
CA GLU A 199 29.24 27.10 36.31
C GLU A 199 29.20 25.93 37.30
N GLU A 200 28.10 25.76 38.05
CA GLU A 200 27.87 24.61 38.91
C GLU A 200 27.80 23.31 38.11
N ARG A 201 27.06 23.28 36.99
CA ARG A 201 27.02 22.13 36.09
C ARG A 201 28.41 21.83 35.52
N ARG A 202 29.19 22.86 35.16
CA ARG A 202 30.56 22.69 34.68
C ARG A 202 31.45 22.12 35.77
N ARG A 203 31.28 22.57 37.03
CA ARG A 203 32.01 22.05 38.19
C ARG A 203 31.66 20.59 38.45
N ARG A 204 30.36 20.23 38.47
CA ARG A 204 29.91 18.84 38.61
C ARG A 204 30.41 17.96 37.46
N LEU A 205 30.35 18.43 36.22
CA LEU A 205 30.92 17.72 35.06
C LEU A 205 32.43 17.55 35.16
N GLN A 206 33.13 18.53 35.72
CA GLN A 206 34.57 18.47 35.93
C GLN A 206 34.91 17.50 37.07
N GLU A 207 34.17 17.53 38.18
CA GLU A 207 34.27 16.55 39.27
C GLU A 207 34.02 15.12 38.77
N VAL A 208 32.99 14.91 37.94
CA VAL A 208 32.69 13.60 37.31
C VAL A 208 33.75 13.20 36.28
N ARG A 209 34.30 14.15 35.51
CA ARG A 209 35.34 13.87 34.52
C ARG A 209 36.69 13.55 35.16
N ASP A 210 37.03 14.26 36.24
CA ASP A 210 38.24 14.04 37.02
C ASP A 210 38.11 12.74 37.84
N ALA A 211 36.89 12.40 38.30
CA ALA A 211 36.50 11.09 38.82
C ALA A 211 36.24 10.09 37.68
N ARG A 212 37.19 10.00 36.73
CA ARG A 212 37.11 9.00 35.65
C ARG A 212 36.98 7.61 36.28
N PRO A 213 35.96 6.80 35.90
CA PRO A 213 35.84 5.43 36.36
C PRO A 213 37.13 4.68 36.05
N ASP A 214 37.55 3.79 36.95
CA ASP A 214 38.72 2.94 36.72
C ASP A 214 38.45 2.07 35.48
N ASP A 215 39.34 2.15 34.47
CA ASP A 215 39.18 1.43 33.20
C ASP A 215 39.20 -0.12 33.40
N ASN A 216 39.49 -0.61 34.62
CA ASN A 216 39.51 -2.03 34.98
C ASN A 216 38.26 -2.53 35.73
N ILE A 217 37.29 -1.66 36.03
CA ILE A 217 36.06 -2.06 36.72
C ILE A 217 34.94 -2.06 35.68
N ASP A 218 34.54 -3.25 35.27
CA ASP A 218 33.36 -3.44 34.43
C ASP A 218 32.08 -3.14 35.22
N ASP A 219 31.07 -2.59 34.55
CA ASP A 219 29.76 -2.35 35.16
C ASP A 219 29.12 -3.69 35.59
N GLU A 220 28.59 -3.75 36.81
CA GLU A 220 28.04 -4.98 37.41
C GLU A 220 26.99 -5.66 36.51
N LYS A 221 26.15 -4.86 35.84
CA LYS A 221 25.12 -5.35 34.93
C LYS A 221 25.70 -6.02 33.68
N ASP A 222 26.80 -5.50 33.17
CA ASP A 222 27.45 -6.04 31.97
C ASP A 222 28.17 -7.35 32.30
N VAL A 223 28.78 -7.43 33.49
CA VAL A 223 29.37 -8.69 34.00
C VAL A 223 28.30 -9.76 34.16
N GLU A 224 27.18 -9.45 34.81
CA GLU A 224 26.05 -10.38 34.97
C GLU A 224 25.49 -10.84 33.60
N ALA A 225 25.29 -9.91 32.66
CA ALA A 225 24.80 -10.23 31.32
C ALA A 225 25.78 -11.12 30.54
N ILE A 226 27.09 -10.89 30.66
CA ILE A 226 28.13 -11.72 30.06
C ILE A 226 28.12 -13.12 30.68
N GLU A 227 27.96 -13.24 32.00
CA GLU A 227 27.87 -14.51 32.70
C GLU A 227 26.63 -15.31 32.29
N GLU A 228 25.46 -14.67 32.23
CA GLU A 228 24.22 -15.27 31.76
C GLU A 228 24.28 -15.68 30.29
N ALA A 229 24.86 -14.83 29.44
CA ALA A 229 25.08 -15.13 28.03
C ALA A 229 26.01 -16.33 27.86
N LYS A 230 27.14 -16.37 28.59
CA LYS A 230 28.07 -17.52 28.59
C LYS A 230 27.42 -18.79 29.11
N ALA A 231 26.53 -18.70 30.09
CA ALA A 231 25.83 -19.84 30.66
C ALA A 231 24.69 -20.37 29.76
N SER A 232 24.05 -19.49 28.97
CA SER A 232 22.93 -19.85 28.10
C SER A 232 23.31 -20.08 26.64
N ILE A 233 24.49 -19.64 26.20
CA ILE A 233 24.99 -19.85 24.84
C ILE A 233 25.04 -21.35 24.54
N GLY A 234 24.27 -21.78 23.54
CA GLY A 234 24.18 -23.18 23.11
C GLY A 234 23.49 -24.13 24.10
N ASN A 235 22.99 -23.63 25.24
CA ASN A 235 22.34 -24.46 26.25
C ASN A 235 20.81 -24.46 26.06
N HIS A 236 20.32 -25.36 25.19
CA HIS A 236 18.89 -25.60 25.05
C HIS A 236 18.38 -26.45 26.21
N ILE A 237 18.15 -25.79 27.35
CA ILE A 237 17.59 -26.41 28.55
C ILE A 237 16.22 -27.01 28.21
N LEU A 238 16.15 -28.35 28.14
CA LEU A 238 14.90 -29.07 27.89
C LEU A 238 13.92 -28.82 29.04
N LYS A 239 12.62 -28.77 28.75
CA LYS A 239 11.56 -28.56 29.75
C LYS A 239 11.55 -29.59 30.90
N LEU A 240 12.18 -30.74 30.68
CA LEU A 240 12.32 -31.84 31.64
C LEU A 240 13.55 -31.69 32.52
N SER A 241 14.48 -30.79 32.19
CA SER A 241 15.73 -30.67 32.94
C SER A 241 15.49 -29.97 34.28
N PRO A 242 16.23 -30.34 35.34
CA PRO A 242 16.12 -29.69 36.65
C PRO A 242 16.54 -28.21 36.64
N GLN A 243 17.30 -27.78 35.63
CA GLN A 243 17.76 -26.40 35.47
C GLN A 243 16.74 -25.51 34.73
N TYR A 244 15.63 -26.07 34.23
CA TYR A 244 14.57 -25.30 33.58
C TYR A 244 13.84 -24.41 34.61
N LYS A 245 14.12 -23.11 34.56
CA LYS A 245 13.34 -22.11 35.32
C LYS A 245 12.01 -21.90 34.59
N LEU A 246 10.90 -22.20 35.26
CA LEU A 246 9.59 -21.82 34.75
C LEU A 246 9.54 -20.28 34.68
N PRO A 247 9.21 -19.69 33.51
CA PRO A 247 9.03 -18.26 33.43
C PRO A 247 7.94 -17.82 34.41
N GLU A 248 8.09 -16.60 34.93
CA GLU A 248 7.16 -16.01 35.88
C GLU A 248 5.72 -16.18 35.35
N ARG A 249 4.80 -16.57 36.24
CA ARG A 249 3.40 -16.78 35.88
C ARG A 249 2.81 -15.45 35.45
N MET A 250 2.88 -15.17 34.16
CA MET A 250 2.29 -13.97 33.59
C MET A 250 0.77 -14.06 33.71
N ASN A 251 0.19 -13.00 34.26
CA ASN A 251 -1.25 -12.82 34.30
C ASN A 251 -1.81 -12.81 32.86
N THR A 252 -3.02 -13.34 32.70
CA THR A 252 -3.73 -13.38 31.40
C THR A 252 -3.82 -11.99 30.79
N ASP A 253 -4.12 -10.99 31.61
CA ASP A 253 -4.31 -9.61 31.19
C ASP A 253 -3.01 -8.99 30.66
N SER A 254 -1.87 -9.27 31.30
CA SER A 254 -0.57 -8.81 30.84
C SER A 254 -0.22 -9.39 29.47
N LYS A 255 -0.56 -10.67 29.22
CA LYS A 255 -0.37 -11.30 27.91
C LYS A 255 -1.33 -10.76 26.85
N MET A 256 -2.57 -10.45 27.21
CA MET A 256 -3.51 -9.81 26.27
C MET A 256 -3.00 -8.43 25.83
N ARG A 257 -2.46 -7.63 26.76
CA ARG A 257 -1.86 -6.33 26.42
C ARG A 257 -0.66 -6.49 25.49
N GLN A 258 0.23 -7.44 25.79
CA GLN A 258 1.37 -7.74 24.92
C GLN A 258 0.92 -8.19 23.52
N MET A 259 -0.14 -8.98 23.42
CA MET A 259 -0.71 -9.42 22.15
C MET A 259 -1.20 -8.23 21.31
N LEU A 260 -1.92 -7.28 21.93
CA LEU A 260 -2.40 -6.07 21.26
C LEU A 260 -1.24 -5.23 20.71
N PHE A 261 -0.20 -4.98 21.52
CA PHE A 261 0.99 -4.25 21.04
C PHE A 261 1.73 -4.98 19.92
N LEU A 262 1.81 -6.31 19.98
CA LEU A 262 2.47 -7.10 18.95
C LEU A 262 1.68 -7.07 17.63
N GLU A 263 0.34 -7.14 17.72
CA GLU A 263 -0.54 -7.00 16.55
C GLU A 263 -0.37 -5.61 15.90
N GLU A 264 -0.29 -4.54 16.71
CA GLU A 264 0.00 -3.20 16.22
C GLU A 264 1.37 -3.11 15.54
N ALA A 265 2.40 -3.66 16.17
CA ALA A 265 3.76 -3.65 15.64
C ALA A 265 3.85 -4.42 14.31
N VAL A 266 3.25 -5.61 14.23
CA VAL A 266 3.18 -6.40 12.99
C VAL A 266 2.44 -5.63 11.90
N HIS A 267 1.34 -4.96 12.24
CA HIS A 267 0.61 -4.14 11.29
C HIS A 267 1.48 -2.98 10.77
N SER A 268 2.12 -2.23 11.68
CA SER A 268 3.02 -1.11 11.36
C SER A 268 4.21 -1.54 10.48
N ILE A 269 4.82 -2.69 10.78
CA ILE A 269 5.92 -3.24 9.96
C ILE A 269 5.43 -3.51 8.53
N LYS A 270 4.25 -4.14 8.39
CA LYS A 270 3.70 -4.46 7.07
C LYS A 270 3.26 -3.21 6.30
N THR A 271 2.66 -2.21 6.95
CA THR A 271 2.29 -0.95 6.29
C THR A 271 3.51 -0.19 5.82
N ASN A 272 4.55 -0.09 6.66
CA ASN A 272 5.81 0.56 6.30
C ASN A 272 6.51 -0.16 5.15
N PHE A 273 6.56 -1.50 5.20
CA PHE A 273 7.10 -2.30 4.10
C PHE A 273 6.33 -2.08 2.80
N ASN A 274 4.99 -2.08 2.86
CA ASN A 274 4.16 -1.81 1.69
C ASN A 274 4.43 -0.43 1.09
N ALA A 275 4.59 0.59 1.93
CA ALA A 275 4.91 1.94 1.51
C ALA A 275 6.29 2.00 0.80
N GLN A 276 7.31 1.33 1.34
CA GLN A 276 8.63 1.25 0.71
C GLN A 276 8.61 0.57 -0.65
N VAL A 277 7.82 -0.50 -0.80
CA VAL A 277 7.69 -1.20 -2.09
C VAL A 277 6.91 -0.34 -3.09
N ALA A 278 5.89 0.40 -2.64
CA ALA A 278 5.14 1.32 -3.49
C ALA A 278 6.04 2.46 -4.01
N THR A 279 6.85 3.08 -3.16
CA THR A 279 7.80 4.13 -3.59
C THR A 279 8.82 3.60 -4.60
N ALA A 280 9.29 2.36 -4.43
CA ALA A 280 10.23 1.75 -5.36
C ALA A 280 9.61 1.44 -6.75
N ASP A 281 8.29 1.26 -6.83
CA ASP A 281 7.58 1.08 -8.10
C ASP A 281 7.34 2.42 -8.81
N GLU A 282 7.02 3.48 -8.07
CA GLU A 282 6.88 4.84 -8.61
C GLU A 282 8.19 5.38 -9.21
N GLU A 283 9.34 5.11 -8.58
CA GLU A 283 10.66 5.49 -9.10
C GLU A 283 11.05 4.75 -10.40
N ARG A 284 10.34 3.67 -10.73
CA ARG A 284 10.60 2.88 -11.94
C ARG A 284 9.87 3.44 -13.17
N THR A 285 8.73 4.12 -12.98
CA THR A 285 7.92 4.70 -14.07
C THR A 285 8.44 6.06 -14.52
#